data_AF-A0A2S1LR75-F1
#
_entry.id   AF-A0A2S1LR75-F1
#
_cell.length_a   1.000
_cell.length_b   1.000
_cell.length_c   1.000
_cell.angle_alpha   90.00
_cell.angle_beta   90.00
_cell.angle_gamma   90.00
#
_symmetry.space_group_name_H-M   'P 1'
#
loop_
_entity.id
_entity.type
_entity.pdbx_description
1 polymer ?
#
loop_
_entity_poly.entity_id
_entity_poly.type
_entity_poly.pdbx_seq_one_letter_code
_entity_poly.pdbx_strand_id
1 'polypeptide(L)'
;MQSHPDSSSLLSISDTLNFFNISNSFFEVQFSDLNLLPNKFICLLIDEQDKKNLYLIEKKGDYYFSIYNSKRNKIELSTLKSSWCNIVLHIEIDQKQIIKPRKNNPSLLLLIVLLLLFLSLCITSRISEQISFFICLVFIGILLSILSLKSLIGFDFKLLDSICNLNSCSTLLSSKKWKIQKFIDFSDLSIVFFISQFSGIIVFLFANKINEFMQIQKIVLFSSIPIILLSLYFQKFIEKKWCILCLFIVAIIGVELIYLSITTEITHIYINPWE
;
A
#
# COMPACT_ATOMS: atom_id res chain seq x y z
N MET A 1 22.67 1.94 40.03
CA MET A 1 22.53 2.17 38.58
C MET A 1 21.25 2.97 38.38
N GLN A 2 21.36 4.29 38.30
CA GLN A 2 20.20 5.18 38.21
C GLN A 2 19.64 5.13 36.78
N SER A 3 18.66 4.26 36.58
CA SER A 3 17.87 4.12 35.36
C SER A 3 16.92 5.31 35.23
N HIS A 4 17.25 6.26 34.35
CA HIS A 4 16.38 7.40 34.03
C HIS A 4 15.08 6.89 33.35
N PRO A 5 13.89 7.42 33.73
CA PRO A 5 12.59 6.99 33.19
C PRO A 5 12.42 7.15 31.66
N ASP A 6 13.27 7.98 31.05
CA ASP A 6 13.21 8.34 29.61
C ASP A 6 13.95 7.35 28.70
N SER A 7 14.61 6.33 29.28
CA SER A 7 15.34 5.30 28.52
C SER A 7 14.43 4.51 27.56
N SER A 8 13.13 4.45 27.83
CA SER A 8 12.13 3.73 27.02
C SER A 8 11.94 4.30 25.60
N SER A 9 11.90 5.62 25.43
CA SER A 9 11.60 6.24 24.13
C SER A 9 12.80 6.23 23.18
N LEU A 10 14.01 6.44 23.70
CA LEU A 10 15.23 6.40 22.91
C LEU A 10 15.59 4.97 22.50
N LEU A 11 15.47 4.02 23.43
CA LEU A 11 15.73 2.61 23.18
C LEU A 11 14.76 2.05 22.13
N SER A 12 13.45 2.33 22.26
CA SER A 12 12.45 1.89 21.28
C SER A 12 12.70 2.43 19.87
N ILE A 13 13.27 3.63 19.74
CA ILE A 13 13.64 4.21 18.44
C ILE A 13 14.89 3.55 17.87
N SER A 14 15.91 3.28 18.68
CA SER A 14 17.08 2.50 18.28
C SER A 14 16.70 1.08 17.87
N ASP A 15 15.86 0.41 18.65
CA ASP A 15 15.35 -0.93 18.36
C ASP A 15 14.56 -0.95 17.04
N THR A 16 13.76 0.08 16.78
CA THR A 16 13.03 0.20 15.51
C THR A 16 13.99 0.38 14.34
N LEU A 17 15.01 1.23 14.48
CA LEU A 17 16.00 1.46 13.42
C LEU A 17 16.86 0.21 13.17
N ASN A 18 17.27 -0.49 14.23
CA ASN A 18 17.98 -1.76 14.17
C ASN A 18 17.12 -2.85 13.50
N PHE A 19 15.82 -2.90 13.80
CA PHE A 19 14.88 -3.80 13.12
C PHE A 19 14.83 -3.57 11.60
N PHE A 20 15.00 -2.33 11.14
CA PHE A 20 15.11 -1.99 9.71
C PHE A 20 16.54 -2.15 9.15
N ASN A 21 17.48 -2.73 9.88
CA ASN A 21 18.91 -2.82 9.52
C ASN A 21 19.53 -1.44 9.21
N ILE A 22 19.07 -0.40 9.91
CA ILE A 22 19.64 0.94 9.82
C ILE A 22 20.56 1.14 11.03
N SER A 23 21.88 1.15 10.77
CA SER A 23 22.89 1.43 11.80
C SER A 23 22.64 2.81 12.41
N ASN A 24 22.46 2.84 13.73
CA ASN A 24 22.18 4.06 14.48
C ASN A 24 23.03 4.11 15.75
N SER A 25 23.42 5.31 16.15
CA SER A 25 24.16 5.57 17.38
C SER A 25 23.75 6.92 17.96
N PHE A 26 23.61 6.98 19.29
CA PHE A 26 23.41 8.24 19.99
C PHE A 26 24.76 8.79 20.45
N PHE A 27 25.03 10.05 20.13
CA PHE A 27 26.23 10.75 20.56
C PHE A 27 25.86 11.90 21.49
N GLU A 28 26.70 12.12 22.49
CA GLU A 28 26.62 13.31 23.33
C GLU A 28 27.44 14.45 22.67
N VAL A 29 26.77 15.51 22.24
CA VAL A 29 27.33 16.66 21.54
C VAL A 29 26.98 17.93 22.31
N GLN A 30 27.99 18.66 22.76
CA GLN A 30 27.78 19.95 23.41
C GLN A 30 27.29 20.99 22.41
N PHE A 31 26.51 21.96 22.88
CA PHE A 31 25.99 23.02 22.00
C PHE A 31 27.10 23.83 21.30
N SER A 32 28.30 23.93 21.88
CA SER A 32 29.48 24.54 21.26
C SER A 32 29.86 23.89 19.92
N ASP A 33 29.61 22.59 19.80
CA ASP A 33 30.02 21.77 18.65
C ASP A 33 28.90 21.63 17.63
N LEU A 34 27.80 22.38 17.78
CA LEU A 34 26.65 22.35 16.87
C LEU A 34 27.04 22.70 15.42
N ASN A 35 28.12 23.46 15.21
CA ASN A 35 28.65 23.77 13.89
C ASN A 35 29.31 22.59 13.18
N LEU A 36 29.72 21.54 13.92
CA LEU A 36 30.32 20.33 13.37
C LEU A 36 29.25 19.33 12.87
N LEU A 37 27.98 19.55 13.23
CA LEU A 37 26.87 18.68 12.83
C LEU A 37 26.49 18.88 11.36
N PRO A 38 25.99 17.83 10.69
CA PRO A 38 25.53 17.93 9.30
C PRO A 38 24.31 18.88 9.17
N ASN A 39 23.99 19.29 7.94
CA ASN A 39 22.87 20.22 7.70
C ASN A 39 21.50 19.70 8.15
N LYS A 40 21.35 18.37 8.30
CA LYS A 40 20.16 17.73 8.87
C LYS A 40 20.60 16.72 9.90
N PHE A 41 20.10 16.84 11.12
CA PHE A 41 20.36 15.90 12.20
C PHE A 41 19.14 15.77 13.09
N ILE A 42 19.05 14.66 13.82
CA ILE A 42 18.01 14.43 14.81
C ILE A 42 18.64 14.64 16.18
N CYS A 43 18.04 15.50 17.01
CA CYS A 43 18.49 15.71 18.38
C CYS A 43 17.33 15.63 19.35
N LEU A 44 17.67 15.41 20.63
CA LEU A 44 16.72 15.42 21.71
C LEU A 44 16.62 16.84 22.28
N LEU A 45 15.40 17.38 22.31
CA LEU A 45 15.10 18.68 22.91
C LEU A 45 14.05 18.52 24.01
N ILE A 46 14.13 19.38 25.02
CA ILE A 46 13.09 19.56 26.04
C ILE A 46 12.07 20.57 25.53
N ASP A 47 10.81 20.15 25.48
CA ASP A 47 9.66 21.01 25.17
C ASP A 47 9.25 21.85 26.39
N GLU A 48 8.39 22.86 26.22
CA GLU A 48 7.94 23.76 27.29
C GLU A 48 7.25 23.03 28.47
N GLN A 49 6.78 21.80 28.25
CA GLN A 49 6.20 20.91 29.26
C GLN A 49 7.22 19.99 29.96
N ASP A 50 8.52 20.31 29.86
CA ASP A 50 9.63 19.53 30.43
C ASP A 50 9.73 18.09 29.89
N LYS A 51 9.17 17.85 28.70
CA LYS A 51 9.17 16.55 28.00
C LYS A 51 10.26 16.50 26.97
N LYS A 52 11.07 15.45 27.04
CA LYS A 52 12.14 15.15 26.08
C LYS A 52 11.58 14.47 24.83
N ASN A 53 11.69 15.12 23.69
CA ASN A 53 11.28 14.56 22.39
C ASN A 53 12.42 14.66 21.37
N LEU A 54 12.40 13.79 20.37
CA LEU A 54 13.31 13.90 19.23
C LEU A 54 12.76 14.88 18.20
N TYR A 55 13.58 15.86 17.83
CA TYR A 55 13.30 16.85 16.79
C TYR A 55 14.28 16.65 15.64
N LEU A 56 13.78 16.77 14.41
CA LEU A 56 14.63 16.88 13.23
C LEU A 56 15.00 18.36 13.05
N ILE A 57 16.28 18.67 13.11
CA ILE A 57 16.81 20.01 12.90
C ILE A 57 17.36 20.14 11.49
N GLU A 58 16.90 21.16 10.76
CA GLU A 58 17.38 21.56 9.45
C GLU A 58 18.11 22.91 9.54
N LYS A 59 19.41 22.92 9.23
CA LYS A 59 20.21 24.14 9.07
C LYS A 59 20.08 24.64 7.64
N LYS A 60 19.59 25.88 7.46
CA LYS A 60 19.53 26.57 6.17
C LYS A 60 20.15 27.97 6.31
N GLY A 61 21.42 28.09 5.93
CA GLY A 61 22.18 29.31 6.15
C GLY A 61 22.28 29.63 7.64
N ASP A 62 21.80 30.82 8.03
CA ASP A 62 21.82 31.31 9.41
C ASP A 62 20.60 30.88 10.24
N TYR A 63 19.64 30.16 9.64
CA TYR A 63 18.40 29.76 10.30
C TYR A 63 18.33 28.27 10.60
N TYR A 64 17.72 27.97 11.74
CA TYR A 64 17.41 26.61 12.18
C TYR A 64 15.90 26.37 12.10
N PHE A 65 15.53 25.23 11.53
CA PHE A 65 14.14 24.77 11.52
C PHE A 65 14.03 23.51 12.37
N SER A 66 13.07 23.47 13.29
CA SER A 66 12.68 22.23 13.96
C SER A 66 11.46 21.63 13.28
N ILE A 67 11.49 20.31 13.12
CA ILE A 67 10.40 19.54 12.58
C ILE A 67 9.99 18.52 13.64
N TYR A 68 8.75 18.63 14.09
CA TYR A 68 8.12 17.71 15.04
C TYR A 68 6.66 17.51 14.67
N ASN A 69 6.20 16.25 14.66
CA ASN A 69 4.84 15.87 14.23
C ASN A 69 4.39 16.55 12.92
N SER A 70 5.28 16.57 11.92
CA SER A 70 5.04 17.16 10.60
C SER A 70 4.80 18.68 10.59
N LYS A 71 4.99 19.38 11.72
CA LYS A 71 4.99 20.83 11.79
C LYS A 71 6.44 21.33 11.71
N ARG A 72 6.67 22.30 10.83
CA ARG A 72 7.97 22.93 10.61
C ARG A 72 7.97 24.31 11.22
N ASN A 73 8.69 24.49 12.31
CA ASN A 73 8.80 25.76 13.00
C ASN A 73 10.20 26.32 12.84
N LYS A 74 10.30 27.64 12.66
CA LYS A 74 11.59 28.34 12.72
C LYS A 74 11.98 28.45 14.19
N ILE A 75 13.18 28.02 14.55
CA ILE A 75 13.72 28.13 15.90
C ILE A 75 14.87 29.14 15.90
N GLU A 76 14.90 29.99 16.92
CA GLU A 76 16.02 30.88 17.19
C GLU A 76 17.14 30.16 17.93
N LEU A 77 18.39 30.60 17.74
CA LEU A 77 19.55 29.99 18.38
C LEU A 77 19.48 30.01 19.92
N SER A 78 18.88 31.06 20.49
CA SER A 78 18.67 31.23 21.94
C SER A 78 17.74 30.14 22.51
N THR A 79 16.61 29.90 21.84
CA THR A 79 15.61 28.90 22.25
C THR A 79 16.07 27.46 21.99
N LEU A 80 16.89 27.26 20.95
CA LEU A 80 17.55 25.98 20.71
C LEU A 80 18.57 25.66 21.81
N LYS A 81 19.33 26.66 22.28
CA LYS A 81 20.31 26.50 23.35
C LYS A 81 19.67 26.13 24.68
N SER A 82 18.53 26.74 25.03
CA SER A 82 17.82 26.46 26.29
C SER A 82 17.15 25.09 26.32
N SER A 83 16.79 24.54 25.16
CA SER A 83 16.12 23.24 25.04
C SER A 83 17.07 22.08 24.72
N TRP A 84 18.37 22.35 24.55
CA TRP A 84 19.37 21.38 24.11
C TRP A 84 19.70 20.35 25.19
N CYS A 85 19.59 19.07 24.87
CA CYS A 85 19.84 17.97 25.82
C CYS A 85 21.13 17.19 25.56
N ASN A 86 22.05 17.76 24.78
CA ASN A 86 23.30 17.15 24.34
C ASN A 86 23.18 15.81 23.59
N ILE A 87 22.01 15.23 23.38
CA ILE A 87 21.89 13.94 22.68
C ILE A 87 21.55 14.16 21.21
N VAL A 88 22.42 13.71 20.32
CA VAL A 88 22.24 13.72 18.87
C VAL A 88 22.20 12.28 18.36
N LEU A 89 21.18 11.94 17.58
CA LEU A 89 21.06 10.65 16.92
C LEU A 89 21.76 10.71 15.56
N HIS A 90 22.81 9.93 15.44
CA HIS A 90 23.52 9.70 14.20
C HIS A 90 22.99 8.44 13.53
N ILE A 91 22.64 8.58 12.26
CA ILE A 91 22.18 7.48 11.43
C ILE A 91 23.26 7.26 10.38
N GLU A 92 23.93 6.12 10.47
CA GLU A 92 24.82 5.67 9.41
C GLU A 92 23.96 5.08 8.29
N ILE A 93 23.53 5.96 7.40
CA ILE A 93 22.90 5.54 6.15
C ILE A 93 24.03 5.08 5.25
N ASP A 94 24.26 3.77 5.24
CA ASP A 94 25.16 3.14 4.29
C ASP A 94 24.71 3.58 2.89
N GLN A 95 25.54 4.30 2.13
CA GLN A 95 25.11 4.96 0.88
C GLN A 95 24.59 3.96 -0.18
N LYS A 96 24.81 2.65 0.02
CA LYS A 96 24.21 1.55 -0.73
C LYS A 96 22.71 1.34 -0.46
N GLN A 97 22.19 1.87 0.64
CA GLN A 97 20.79 1.79 1.07
C GLN A 97 19.97 3.05 0.75
N ILE A 98 20.55 4.09 0.14
CA ILE A 98 19.72 5.04 -0.61
C ILE A 98 19.14 4.22 -1.76
N ILE A 99 17.90 3.77 -1.58
CA ILE A 99 17.10 3.11 -2.61
C ILE A 99 16.97 4.12 -3.75
N LYS A 100 17.97 4.17 -4.64
CA LYS A 100 17.78 4.70 -5.97
C LYS A 100 16.59 3.90 -6.51
N PRO A 101 15.51 4.54 -7.01
CA PRO A 101 14.40 3.79 -7.57
C PRO A 101 15.00 2.89 -8.64
N ARG A 102 15.00 1.58 -8.37
CA ARG A 102 15.58 0.60 -9.27
C ARG A 102 14.78 0.73 -10.56
N LYS A 103 15.41 1.32 -11.58
CA LYS A 103 14.79 1.69 -12.87
C LYS A 103 14.31 0.46 -13.67
N ASN A 104 14.63 -0.74 -13.20
CA ASN A 104 13.93 -1.95 -13.63
C ASN A 104 12.66 -2.07 -12.81
N ASN A 105 11.55 -1.62 -13.39
CA ASN A 105 10.20 -1.96 -12.92
C ASN A 105 9.84 -3.36 -13.44
N PRO A 106 10.09 -4.47 -12.70
CA PRO A 106 9.57 -5.77 -13.10
C PRO A 106 8.04 -5.75 -13.21
N SER A 107 7.37 -4.82 -12.52
CA SER A 107 5.92 -4.61 -12.62
C SER A 107 5.46 -4.13 -14.00
N LEU A 108 6.30 -3.42 -14.76
CA LEU A 108 5.94 -2.93 -16.09
C LEU A 108 6.08 -4.05 -17.12
N LEU A 109 7.15 -4.85 -17.01
CA LEU A 109 7.33 -6.04 -17.85
C LEU A 109 6.23 -7.08 -17.59
N LEU A 110 5.85 -7.31 -16.33
CA LEU A 110 4.75 -8.20 -15.97
C LEU A 110 3.41 -7.71 -16.51
N LEU A 111 3.14 -6.40 -16.45
CA LEU A 111 1.95 -5.78 -17.05
C LEU A 111 1.91 -5.96 -18.57
N ILE A 112 3.05 -5.76 -19.25
CA ILE A 112 3.17 -5.94 -20.70
C ILE A 112 2.93 -7.41 -21.07
N VAL A 113 3.52 -8.36 -20.33
CA VAL A 113 3.31 -9.80 -20.56
C VAL A 113 1.85 -10.18 -20.37
N LEU A 114 1.19 -9.66 -19.32
CA LEU A 114 -0.23 -9.90 -19.08
C LEU A 114 -1.12 -9.31 -20.20
N LEU A 115 -0.79 -8.10 -20.68
CA LEU A 115 -1.48 -7.46 -21.79
C LEU A 115 -1.29 -8.23 -23.10
N LEU A 116 -0.08 -8.71 -23.39
CA LEU A 116 0.21 -9.52 -24.57
C LEU A 116 -0.51 -10.88 -24.51
N LEU A 117 -0.58 -11.51 -23.34
CA LEU A 117 -1.36 -12.73 -23.13
C LEU A 117 -2.86 -12.47 -23.35
N PHE A 118 -3.39 -11.37 -22.81
CA PHE A 118 -4.77 -10.95 -23.04
C PHE A 118 -5.07 -10.73 -24.54
N LEU A 119 -4.23 -9.96 -25.23
CA LEU A 119 -4.35 -9.71 -26.67
C LEU A 119 -4.25 -11.01 -27.48
N SER A 120 -3.32 -11.90 -27.13
CA SER A 120 -3.18 -13.21 -27.75
C SER A 120 -4.45 -14.04 -27.58
N LEU A 121 -5.05 -14.05 -26.38
CA LEU A 121 -6.31 -14.74 -26.11
C LEU A 121 -7.44 -14.16 -26.97
N CYS A 122 -7.57 -12.84 -27.08
CA CYS A 122 -8.59 -12.20 -27.93
C CYS A 122 -8.44 -12.53 -29.42
N ILE A 123 -7.20 -12.63 -29.93
CA ILE A 123 -6.92 -12.86 -31.36
C ILE A 123 -7.06 -14.34 -31.75
N THR A 124 -6.65 -15.26 -30.88
CA THR A 124 -6.61 -16.70 -31.20
C THR A 124 -7.97 -17.38 -31.14
N SER A 125 -8.97 -16.72 -30.57
CA SER A 125 -10.19 -17.38 -30.21
C SER A 125 -11.39 -17.01 -31.06
N ARG A 126 -12.07 -18.04 -31.60
CA ARG A 126 -13.53 -18.02 -31.81
C ARG A 126 -14.26 -18.09 -30.46
N ILE A 127 -13.83 -17.27 -29.50
CA ILE A 127 -14.44 -17.19 -28.18
C ILE A 127 -15.83 -16.58 -28.36
N SER A 128 -16.84 -17.19 -27.72
CA SER A 128 -18.17 -16.59 -27.60
C SER A 128 -18.04 -15.18 -27.03
N GLU A 129 -18.85 -14.23 -27.53
CA GLU A 129 -18.91 -12.86 -27.00
C GLU A 129 -19.01 -12.85 -25.46
N GLN A 130 -19.64 -13.88 -24.90
CA GLN A 130 -19.80 -14.03 -23.47
C GLN A 130 -18.48 -14.22 -22.72
N ILE A 131 -17.63 -15.11 -23.20
CA ILE A 131 -16.34 -15.41 -22.57
C ILE A 131 -15.39 -14.21 -22.76
N SER A 132 -15.46 -13.50 -23.89
CA SER A 132 -14.66 -12.30 -24.14
C SER A 132 -14.95 -11.20 -23.10
N PHE A 133 -16.23 -10.95 -22.82
CA PHE A 133 -16.64 -9.97 -21.82
C PHE A 133 -16.14 -10.35 -20.42
N PHE A 134 -16.23 -11.62 -20.04
CA PHE A 134 -15.72 -12.10 -18.76
C PHE A 134 -14.20 -11.90 -18.64
N ILE A 135 -13.43 -12.22 -19.68
CA ILE A 135 -11.97 -12.02 -19.68
C ILE A 135 -11.61 -10.54 -19.50
N CYS A 136 -12.37 -9.61 -20.11
CA CYS A 136 -12.19 -8.17 -19.92
C CYS A 136 -12.37 -7.76 -18.45
N LEU A 137 -13.42 -8.25 -17.79
CA LEU A 137 -13.66 -7.96 -16.36
C LEU A 137 -12.49 -8.44 -15.49
N VAL A 138 -12.04 -9.68 -15.70
CA VAL A 138 -10.90 -10.25 -14.97
C VAL A 138 -9.65 -9.39 -15.19
N PHE A 139 -9.37 -8.96 -16.42
CA PHE A 139 -8.21 -8.13 -16.73
C PHE A 139 -8.25 -6.78 -16.01
N ILE A 140 -9.41 -6.09 -16.04
CA ILE A 140 -9.60 -4.84 -15.31
C ILE A 140 -9.44 -5.07 -13.79
N GLY A 141 -9.95 -6.18 -13.27
CA GLY A 141 -9.76 -6.61 -11.89
C GLY A 141 -8.29 -6.77 -11.50
N ILE A 142 -7.47 -7.39 -12.35
CA ILE A 142 -6.02 -7.50 -12.11
C ILE A 142 -5.37 -6.12 -12.08
N LEU A 143 -5.70 -5.24 -13.03
CA LEU A 143 -5.15 -3.88 -13.09
C LEU A 143 -5.45 -3.10 -11.80
N LEU A 144 -6.70 -3.11 -11.35
CA LEU A 144 -7.11 -2.44 -10.12
C LEU A 144 -6.45 -3.06 -8.88
N SER A 145 -6.27 -4.38 -8.84
CA SER A 145 -5.62 -5.06 -7.72
C SER A 145 -4.13 -4.69 -7.63
N ILE A 146 -3.43 -4.62 -8.77
CA ILE A 146 -2.04 -4.14 -8.83
C ILE A 146 -1.96 -2.67 -8.38
N LEU A 147 -2.91 -1.84 -8.79
CA LEU A 147 -2.95 -0.43 -8.42
C LEU A 147 -3.20 -0.25 -6.92
N SER A 148 -4.12 -1.03 -6.36
CA SER A 148 -4.40 -1.08 -4.92
C SER A 148 -3.14 -1.43 -4.13
N LEU A 149 -2.43 -2.49 -4.54
CA LEU A 149 -1.18 -2.90 -3.91
C LEU A 149 -0.11 -1.79 -3.97
N LYS A 150 0.05 -1.14 -5.12
CA LYS A 150 1.01 -0.03 -5.30
C LYS A 150 0.65 1.19 -4.45
N SER A 151 -0.64 1.51 -4.32
CA SER A 151 -1.11 2.64 -3.52
C SER A 151 -0.82 2.46 -2.02
N LEU A 152 -0.84 1.22 -1.53
CA LEU A 152 -0.47 0.88 -0.15
C LEU A 152 1.04 1.00 0.10
N ILE A 153 1.87 0.87 -0.94
CA ILE A 153 3.32 0.83 -0.83
C ILE A 153 3.96 2.23 -1.05
N GLY A 154 3.15 3.26 -1.35
CA GLY A 154 3.63 4.64 -1.48
C GLY A 154 4.43 4.89 -2.76
N PHE A 155 4.16 4.15 -3.84
CA PHE A 155 4.74 4.44 -5.14
C PHE A 155 3.95 5.54 -5.85
N ASP A 156 4.55 6.72 -5.97
CA ASP A 156 4.01 7.87 -6.70
C ASP A 156 3.92 7.56 -8.21
N PHE A 157 2.71 7.32 -8.70
CA PHE A 157 2.40 7.39 -10.13
C PHE A 157 1.50 8.60 -10.35
N LYS A 158 1.89 9.48 -11.29
CA LYS A 158 1.13 10.68 -11.71
C LYS A 158 -0.33 10.42 -12.11
N LEU A 159 -0.71 9.17 -12.39
CA LEU A 159 -2.09 8.78 -12.69
C LEU A 159 -2.97 8.65 -11.42
N LEU A 160 -2.39 8.41 -10.24
CA LEU A 160 -3.15 8.37 -8.98
C LEU A 160 -3.52 9.78 -8.49
N ASP A 161 -2.71 10.81 -8.79
CA ASP A 161 -2.98 12.19 -8.35
C ASP A 161 -4.32 12.72 -8.90
N SER A 162 -4.68 12.35 -10.13
CA SER A 162 -5.96 12.77 -10.74
C SER A 162 -7.18 12.08 -10.12
N ILE A 163 -7.03 10.86 -9.61
CA ILE A 163 -8.15 10.05 -9.07
C ILE A 163 -8.29 10.29 -7.55
N CYS A 164 -7.17 10.55 -6.86
CA CYS A 164 -7.09 10.73 -5.40
C CYS A 164 -7.41 12.18 -4.95
N ASN A 165 -7.39 13.16 -5.87
CA ASN A 165 -7.70 14.57 -5.57
C ASN A 165 -9.17 14.88 -5.28
N LEU A 166 -10.10 13.95 -5.56
CA LEU A 166 -11.54 14.23 -5.42
C LEU A 166 -12.14 13.89 -4.07
N ASN A 167 -11.44 13.17 -3.18
CA ASN A 167 -11.74 13.10 -1.74
C ASN A 167 -10.65 12.32 -0.98
N SER A 168 -9.82 13.03 -0.22
CA SER A 168 -9.19 12.55 1.03
C SER A 168 -8.33 11.28 1.00
N CYS A 169 -7.61 10.99 -0.09
CA CYS A 169 -6.74 9.80 -0.15
C CYS A 169 -5.26 10.08 0.23
N SER A 170 -4.91 11.34 0.53
CA SER A 170 -3.57 11.77 0.97
C SER A 170 -3.32 11.76 2.50
N THR A 171 -4.31 11.43 3.33
CA THR A 171 -4.18 11.48 4.81
C THR A 171 -3.77 10.16 5.46
N LEU A 172 -3.35 9.15 4.70
CA LEU A 172 -2.91 7.85 5.22
C LEU A 172 -1.45 7.50 4.94
N LEU A 173 -0.66 8.41 4.35
CA LEU A 173 0.76 8.16 4.05
C LEU A 173 1.75 8.56 5.16
N SER A 174 1.29 8.93 6.35
CA SER A 174 2.17 9.19 7.51
C SER A 174 1.74 8.53 8.82
N SER A 175 0.57 7.88 8.87
CA SER A 175 0.16 7.13 10.05
C SER A 175 0.68 5.70 9.97
N LYS A 176 1.90 5.55 10.50
CA LYS A 176 2.47 4.35 11.12
C LYS A 176 1.40 3.53 11.85
N LYS A 177 0.68 2.62 11.16
CA LYS A 177 -0.22 1.62 11.77
C LYS A 177 -0.80 0.55 10.83
N TRP A 178 -0.10 0.14 9.77
CA TRP A 178 -0.51 -1.07 9.03
C TRP A 178 0.61 -2.07 8.89
N LYS A 179 0.90 -2.73 10.01
CA LYS A 179 1.51 -4.06 10.09
C LYS A 179 1.28 -4.50 11.52
N ILE A 180 0.68 -5.68 11.70
CA ILE A 180 0.20 -6.27 12.96
C ILE A 180 -1.31 -6.06 13.16
N GLN A 181 -2.09 -6.64 12.26
CA GLN A 181 -2.99 -7.69 12.70
C GLN A 181 -2.96 -8.80 11.65
N LYS A 182 -2.77 -10.05 12.08
CA LYS A 182 -2.69 -11.27 11.26
C LYS A 182 -4.03 -11.62 10.60
N PHE A 183 -4.61 -10.70 9.84
CA PHE A 183 -5.70 -10.97 8.92
C PHE A 183 -5.22 -10.50 7.57
N ILE A 184 -5.12 -11.46 6.66
CA ILE A 184 -4.82 -11.29 5.24
C ILE A 184 -5.29 -9.92 4.72
N ASP A 185 -4.36 -9.14 4.16
CA ASP A 185 -4.70 -7.84 3.56
C ASP A 185 -5.68 -8.05 2.40
N PHE A 186 -6.82 -7.35 2.42
CA PHE A 186 -7.87 -7.52 1.39
C PHE A 186 -7.35 -7.23 -0.04
N SER A 187 -6.33 -6.37 -0.16
CA SER A 187 -5.61 -6.14 -1.42
C SER A 187 -4.90 -7.41 -1.92
N ASP A 188 -4.26 -8.15 -1.03
CA ASP A 188 -3.52 -9.37 -1.37
C ASP A 188 -4.50 -10.50 -1.76
N LEU A 189 -5.69 -10.53 -1.15
CA LEU A 189 -6.75 -11.44 -1.60
C LEU A 189 -7.22 -11.12 -3.00
N SER A 190 -7.46 -9.84 -3.31
CA SER A 190 -7.97 -9.45 -4.63
C SER A 190 -7.00 -9.83 -5.76
N ILE A 191 -5.69 -9.60 -5.59
CA ILE A 191 -4.72 -9.95 -6.63
C ILE A 191 -4.61 -11.45 -6.83
N VAL A 192 -4.62 -12.24 -5.75
CA VAL A 192 -4.61 -13.71 -5.82
C VAL A 192 -5.89 -14.21 -6.50
N PHE A 193 -7.04 -13.62 -6.18
CA PHE A 193 -8.32 -13.97 -6.76
C PHE A 193 -8.32 -13.76 -8.29
N PHE A 194 -8.01 -12.57 -8.78
CA PHE A 194 -8.04 -12.31 -10.23
C PHE A 194 -6.93 -13.04 -11.00
N ILE A 195 -5.75 -13.26 -10.41
CA ILE A 195 -4.72 -14.10 -11.02
C ILE A 195 -5.18 -15.57 -11.10
N SER A 196 -5.87 -16.08 -10.07
CA SER A 196 -6.42 -17.43 -10.09
C SER A 196 -7.48 -17.60 -11.18
N GLN A 197 -8.34 -16.60 -11.37
CA GLN A 197 -9.31 -16.57 -12.48
C GLN A 197 -8.60 -16.57 -13.83
N PHE A 198 -7.63 -15.70 -14.03
CA PHE A 198 -6.90 -15.59 -15.30
C PHE A 198 -6.12 -16.86 -15.65
N SER A 199 -5.43 -17.45 -14.66
CA SER A 199 -4.74 -18.73 -14.85
C SER A 199 -5.72 -19.88 -15.11
N GLY A 200 -6.84 -19.92 -14.41
CA GLY A 200 -7.92 -20.88 -14.66
C GLY A 200 -8.47 -20.78 -16.08
N ILE A 201 -8.74 -19.56 -16.57
CA ILE A 201 -9.17 -19.33 -17.96
C ILE A 201 -8.17 -19.94 -18.94
N ILE A 202 -6.87 -19.68 -18.78
CA ILE A 202 -5.83 -20.23 -19.66
C ILE A 202 -5.86 -21.76 -19.64
N VAL A 203 -5.83 -22.38 -18.47
CA VAL A 203 -5.79 -23.85 -18.32
C VAL A 203 -7.02 -24.50 -18.96
N PHE A 204 -8.22 -24.00 -18.66
CA PHE A 204 -9.46 -24.60 -19.16
C PHE A 204 -9.72 -24.28 -20.64
N LEU A 205 -9.18 -23.18 -21.16
CA LEU A 205 -9.21 -22.87 -22.58
C LEU A 205 -8.33 -23.85 -23.37
N PHE A 206 -7.12 -24.14 -22.89
CA PHE A 206 -6.27 -25.18 -23.50
C PHE A 206 -6.87 -26.59 -23.41
N ALA A 207 -7.60 -26.88 -22.33
CA ALA A 207 -8.33 -28.15 -22.17
C ALA A 207 -9.67 -28.21 -22.93
N ASN A 208 -10.06 -27.14 -23.65
CA ASN A 208 -11.34 -26.99 -24.33
C ASN A 208 -12.58 -27.25 -23.43
N LYS A 209 -12.48 -26.90 -22.15
CA LYS A 209 -13.48 -27.12 -21.08
C LYS A 209 -13.96 -25.79 -20.46
N ILE A 210 -14.02 -24.73 -21.25
CA ILE A 210 -14.32 -23.38 -20.76
C ILE A 210 -15.71 -23.26 -20.11
N ASN A 211 -16.69 -24.06 -20.54
CA ASN A 211 -18.02 -24.07 -19.94
C ASN A 211 -18.01 -24.62 -18.51
N GLU A 212 -17.22 -25.68 -18.25
CA GLU A 212 -17.03 -26.23 -16.90
C GLU A 212 -16.36 -25.19 -15.99
N PHE A 213 -15.36 -24.47 -16.52
CA PHE A 213 -14.72 -23.36 -15.80
C PHE A 213 -15.73 -22.29 -15.37
N MET A 214 -16.65 -21.87 -16.26
CA MET A 214 -17.66 -20.85 -15.92
C MET A 214 -18.59 -21.30 -14.80
N GLN A 215 -18.96 -22.60 -14.74
CA GLN A 215 -19.77 -23.15 -13.66
C GLN A 215 -19.03 -23.15 -12.32
N ILE A 216 -17.76 -23.59 -12.32
CA ILE A 216 -16.90 -23.56 -11.13
C ILE A 216 -16.73 -22.11 -10.66
N GLN A 217 -16.50 -21.20 -11.60
CA GLN A 217 -16.26 -19.78 -11.31
C GLN A 217 -17.49 -19.11 -10.69
N LYS A 218 -18.71 -19.49 -11.10
CA LYS A 218 -19.96 -19.02 -10.47
C LYS A 218 -20.00 -19.41 -8.98
N ILE A 219 -19.66 -20.65 -8.64
CA ILE A 219 -19.63 -21.13 -7.25
C ILE A 219 -18.58 -20.36 -6.44
N VAL A 220 -17.39 -20.16 -7.00
CA VAL A 220 -16.31 -19.38 -6.38
C VAL A 220 -16.75 -17.94 -6.12
N LEU A 221 -17.40 -17.28 -7.08
CA LEU A 221 -17.93 -15.92 -6.91
C LEU A 221 -19.00 -15.85 -5.83
N PHE A 222 -19.91 -16.82 -5.76
CA PHE A 222 -20.92 -16.87 -4.71
C PHE A 222 -20.27 -17.03 -3.32
N SER A 223 -19.22 -17.86 -3.22
CA SER A 223 -18.44 -18.05 -1.99
C SER A 223 -17.66 -16.80 -1.56
N SER A 224 -17.45 -15.85 -2.47
CA SER A 224 -16.76 -14.59 -2.17
C SER A 224 -17.65 -13.52 -1.52
N ILE A 225 -18.99 -13.66 -1.58
CA ILE A 225 -19.95 -12.70 -1.01
C ILE A 225 -19.66 -12.38 0.47
N PRO A 226 -19.43 -13.37 1.36
CA PRO A 226 -19.10 -13.10 2.76
C PRO A 226 -17.82 -12.25 2.91
N ILE A 227 -16.82 -12.48 2.06
CA ILE A 227 -15.55 -11.75 2.07
C ILE A 227 -15.76 -10.31 1.61
N ILE A 228 -16.58 -10.10 0.58
CA ILE A 228 -16.94 -8.76 0.08
C ILE A 228 -17.68 -7.97 1.17
N LEU A 229 -18.67 -8.58 1.82
CA LEU A 229 -19.42 -7.95 2.90
C LEU A 229 -18.51 -7.62 4.09
N LEU A 230 -17.58 -8.53 4.43
CA LEU A 230 -16.57 -8.29 5.45
C LEU A 230 -15.69 -7.09 5.08
N SER A 231 -15.18 -7.03 3.85
CA SER A 231 -14.37 -5.90 3.36
C SER A 231 -15.12 -4.57 3.48
N LEU A 232 -16.39 -4.51 3.09
CA LEU A 232 -17.22 -3.30 3.20
C LEU A 232 -17.50 -2.94 4.67
N TYR A 233 -17.73 -3.93 5.53
CA TYR A 233 -17.92 -3.73 6.97
C TYR A 233 -16.68 -3.10 7.61
N PHE A 234 -15.48 -3.64 7.31
CA PHE A 234 -14.21 -3.11 7.82
C PHE A 234 -13.99 -1.65 7.39
N GLN A 235 -14.20 -1.32 6.11
CA GLN A 235 -14.04 0.04 5.61
C GLN A 235 -15.00 1.03 6.27
N LYS A 236 -16.28 0.65 6.39
CA LYS A 236 -17.32 1.53 6.94
C LYS A 236 -17.23 1.72 8.45
N PHE A 237 -17.06 0.65 9.22
CA PHE A 237 -17.21 0.69 10.68
C PHE A 237 -15.89 0.78 11.43
N ILE A 238 -14.84 0.12 10.93
CA ILE A 238 -13.54 0.03 11.62
C ILE A 238 -12.64 1.18 11.19
N GLU A 239 -12.38 1.31 9.88
CA GLU A 239 -11.53 2.37 9.37
C GLU A 239 -12.22 3.73 9.25
N LYS A 240 -13.56 3.73 9.11
CA LYS A 240 -14.39 4.92 8.87
C LYS A 240 -13.92 5.74 7.66
N LYS A 241 -13.30 5.06 6.69
CA LYS A 241 -12.76 5.63 5.44
C LYS A 241 -13.15 4.72 4.29
N TRP A 242 -13.47 5.33 3.15
CA TRP A 242 -13.81 4.61 1.94
C TRP A 242 -12.60 4.54 1.02
N CYS A 243 -12.13 3.32 0.74
CA CYS A 243 -11.11 3.12 -0.28
C CYS A 243 -11.79 2.99 -1.65
N ILE A 244 -11.66 4.02 -2.49
CA ILE A 244 -12.27 4.07 -3.83
C ILE A 244 -11.80 2.88 -4.70
N LEU A 245 -10.52 2.51 -4.63
CA LEU A 245 -9.99 1.36 -5.38
C LEU A 245 -10.62 0.04 -4.95
N CYS A 246 -10.76 -0.19 -3.63
CA CYS A 246 -11.39 -1.40 -3.13
C CYS A 246 -12.89 -1.45 -3.48
N LEU A 247 -13.58 -0.31 -3.52
CA LEU A 247 -14.96 -0.24 -3.98
C LEU A 247 -15.10 -0.63 -5.45
N PHE A 248 -14.16 -0.19 -6.32
CA PHE A 248 -14.16 -0.63 -7.71
C PHE A 248 -13.90 -2.13 -7.85
N ILE A 249 -12.97 -2.69 -7.06
CA ILE A 249 -12.72 -4.14 -7.05
C ILE A 249 -14.00 -4.90 -6.66
N VAL A 250 -14.66 -4.47 -5.58
CA VAL A 250 -15.95 -5.05 -5.14
C VAL A 250 -17.01 -4.92 -6.24
N ALA A 251 -17.08 -3.77 -6.92
CA ALA A 251 -18.00 -3.56 -8.01
C ALA A 251 -17.74 -4.52 -9.19
N ILE A 252 -16.48 -4.74 -9.58
CA ILE A 252 -16.13 -5.69 -10.64
C ILE A 252 -16.57 -7.10 -10.26
N ILE A 253 -16.26 -7.55 -9.05
CA ILE A 253 -16.66 -8.89 -8.58
C ILE A 253 -18.19 -9.02 -8.57
N GLY A 254 -18.92 -7.96 -8.20
CA GLY A 254 -20.38 -7.91 -8.30
C GLY A 254 -20.89 -8.01 -9.74
N VAL A 255 -20.27 -7.30 -10.68
CA VAL A 255 -20.60 -7.38 -12.11
C VAL A 255 -20.34 -8.78 -12.66
N GLU A 256 -19.20 -9.40 -12.32
CA GLU A 256 -18.90 -10.79 -12.70
C GLU A 256 -19.95 -11.79 -12.19
N LEU A 257 -20.37 -11.63 -10.93
CA LEU A 257 -21.38 -12.50 -10.33
C LEU A 257 -22.74 -12.36 -11.02
N ILE A 258 -23.19 -11.13 -11.26
CA ILE A 258 -24.45 -10.88 -11.98
C ILE A 258 -24.37 -11.44 -13.40
N TYR A 259 -23.25 -11.19 -14.08
CA TYR A 259 -23.02 -11.63 -15.44
C TYR A 259 -23.08 -13.16 -15.60
N LEU A 260 -22.39 -13.91 -14.72
CA LEU A 260 -22.43 -15.37 -14.74
C LEU A 260 -23.80 -15.93 -14.33
N SER A 261 -24.52 -15.24 -13.44
CA SER A 261 -25.86 -15.66 -13.04
C SER A 261 -26.85 -15.58 -14.21
N ILE A 262 -26.84 -14.47 -14.96
CA ILE A 262 -27.71 -14.28 -16.13
C ILE A 262 -27.37 -15.26 -17.25
N THR A 263 -26.08 -15.43 -17.58
CA THR A 263 -25.65 -16.29 -18.69
C THR A 263 -25.94 -17.77 -18.44
N THR A 264 -25.82 -18.24 -17.20
CA THR A 264 -26.15 -19.63 -16.84
C THR A 264 -27.66 -19.92 -16.86
N GLU A 265 -28.50 -18.97 -16.45
CA GLU A 265 -29.96 -19.11 -16.55
C GLU A 265 -30.41 -19.21 -18.01
N ILE A 266 -29.85 -18.40 -18.90
CA ILE A 266 -30.16 -18.45 -20.34
C ILE A 266 -29.81 -19.84 -20.91
N THR A 267 -28.66 -20.41 -20.57
CA THR A 267 -28.31 -21.77 -21.04
C THR A 267 -29.23 -22.87 -20.51
N HIS A 268 -29.73 -22.76 -19.27
CA HIS A 268 -30.70 -23.71 -18.74
C HIS A 268 -32.06 -23.63 -19.44
N ILE A 269 -32.55 -22.41 -19.74
CA ILE A 269 -33.83 -22.19 -20.44
C ILE A 269 -33.80 -22.76 -21.87
N TYR A 270 -32.68 -22.68 -22.58
CA TYR A 270 -32.56 -23.25 -23.93
C TYR A 270 -32.37 -24.78 -23.95
N ILE A 271 -31.90 -25.39 -22.85
CA ILE A 271 -31.70 -26.85 -22.75
C ILE A 271 -32.96 -27.54 -22.23
N ASN A 272 -33.74 -26.91 -21.32
CA ASN A 272 -35.02 -27.41 -20.82
C ASN A 272 -36.17 -26.43 -21.12
N PRO A 273 -36.63 -26.29 -22.38
CA PRO A 273 -37.73 -25.38 -22.71
C PRO A 273 -39.13 -25.87 -22.25
N TRP A 274 -39.21 -27.02 -21.55
CA TRP A 274 -40.49 -27.67 -21.17
C TRP A 274 -40.56 -28.11 -19.68
N GLU A 275 -39.77 -27.49 -18.80
CA GLU A 275 -40.06 -27.40 -17.36
C GLU A 275 -40.63 -26.03 -17.02
#